data_AF-A0A9X1YZW3-F1
#
_entry.id   AF-A0A9X1YZW3-F1
#
_cell.length_a   1.000
_cell.length_b   1.000
_cell.length_c   1.000
_cell.angle_alpha   90.00
_cell.angle_beta   90.00
_cell.angle_gamma   90.00
#
_symmetry.space_group_name_H-M   'P 1'
#
loop_
_entity.id
_entity.type
_entity.pdbx_description
1 polymer ?
#
loop_
_entity_poly.entity_id
_entity_poly.type
_entity_poly.pdbx_seq_one_letter_code
_entity_poly.pdbx_strand_id
1 'polypeptide(L)'
;MSLAKPTHAGYFFGQSVIELAQRLRAGSLTSVELTQAALDSIERLNPILNAFVCVDAPVALAQARKADELFDQGLDLGPLHGIPVAVKDNIDTFDYVTTYGSAHFAGFQPEHDALCVKRLREAGAVIIGKTLTHEFAYGPTGDRSLQGAARNPWDARCITGGSSAGSAAAVASGMVPLALGTDTGGSIRIPSALCGAVGFKPSFACVPIEGVFPLASSLDHVGPIANHVEDARLLFEVIAGRTCAPLANPRPLRVGWITSGSFGPVDVEVDRQVYQAAQQLFGEGLQQVDELQHLSADMKETLLMLQRAEAYDVHAERMQHAPHKFEDEVRERLELSREVRGWQYIRAQSSQARLKAA
;
A
#
# COMPACT_ATOMS: atom_id res chain seq x y z
N MET A 1 2.40 -19.01 18.31
CA MET A 1 1.70 -18.00 19.13
C MET A 1 0.30 -17.82 18.53
N SER A 2 -0.76 -17.87 19.33
CA SER A 2 -2.08 -17.43 18.85
C SER A 2 -1.96 -15.94 18.54
N LEU A 3 -2.05 -15.55 17.28
CA LEU A 3 -2.18 -14.13 16.92
C LEU A 3 -3.39 -13.61 17.69
N ALA A 4 -3.23 -12.47 18.36
CA ALA A 4 -4.39 -11.72 18.83
C ALA A 4 -5.31 -11.52 17.63
N LYS A 5 -6.62 -11.63 17.82
CA LYS A 5 -7.58 -11.29 16.77
C LYS A 5 -7.92 -9.81 16.90
N PRO A 6 -8.07 -9.06 15.79
CA PRO A 6 -8.66 -7.73 15.84
C PRO A 6 -10.00 -7.81 16.55
N THR A 7 -10.38 -6.76 17.26
CA THR A 7 -11.66 -6.72 17.99
C THR A 7 -12.85 -6.93 17.06
N HIS A 8 -12.68 -6.63 15.76
CA HIS A 8 -13.66 -6.87 14.71
C HIS A 8 -12.96 -7.46 13.47
N ALA A 9 -13.15 -8.75 13.21
CA ALA A 9 -12.61 -9.42 12.03
C ALA A 9 -13.70 -9.60 10.95
N GLY A 10 -13.32 -9.36 9.70
CA GLY A 10 -14.07 -9.64 8.48
C GLY A 10 -13.80 -11.04 7.96
N TYR A 11 -14.45 -11.40 6.86
CA TYR A 11 -14.37 -12.74 6.28
C TYR A 11 -12.92 -13.16 5.97
N PHE A 12 -12.10 -12.26 5.43
CA PHE A 12 -10.76 -12.57 4.92
C PHE A 12 -9.65 -12.57 5.98
N PHE A 13 -9.96 -12.30 7.25
CA PHE A 13 -8.93 -12.25 8.28
C PHE A 13 -8.28 -13.62 8.44
N GLY A 14 -6.97 -13.69 8.18
CA GLY A 14 -6.19 -14.93 8.25
C GLY A 14 -6.50 -15.95 7.15
N GLN A 15 -7.25 -15.60 6.10
CA GLN A 15 -7.45 -16.48 4.94
C GLN A 15 -6.34 -16.31 3.91
N SER A 16 -5.92 -17.41 3.29
CA SER A 16 -4.94 -17.39 2.18
C SER A 16 -5.64 -17.20 0.84
N VAL A 17 -5.15 -16.26 0.02
CA VAL A 17 -5.63 -16.07 -1.35
C VAL A 17 -5.39 -17.32 -2.19
N ILE A 18 -4.26 -18.00 -1.98
CA ILE A 18 -3.94 -19.23 -2.71
C ILE A 18 -5.01 -20.31 -2.46
N GLU A 19 -5.43 -20.50 -1.20
CA GLU A 19 -6.49 -21.45 -0.84
C GLU A 19 -7.85 -21.03 -1.40
N LEU A 20 -8.19 -19.74 -1.33
CA LEU A 20 -9.41 -19.20 -1.93
C LEU A 20 -9.46 -19.43 -3.44
N ALA A 21 -8.34 -19.18 -4.13
CA ALA A 21 -8.23 -19.38 -5.57
C ALA A 21 -8.28 -20.86 -5.97
N GLN A 22 -7.85 -21.78 -5.11
CA GLN A 22 -8.06 -23.23 -5.32
C GLN A 22 -9.54 -23.60 -5.18
N ARG A 23 -10.23 -23.05 -4.18
CA ARG A 23 -11.66 -23.31 -3.94
C ARG A 23 -12.56 -22.80 -5.07
N LEU A 24 -12.23 -21.65 -5.65
CA LEU A 24 -12.87 -21.12 -6.86
C LEU A 24 -12.74 -22.10 -8.03
N ARG A 25 -11.52 -22.55 -8.34
CA ARG A 25 -11.25 -23.53 -9.41
C ARG A 25 -11.94 -24.88 -9.19
N ALA A 26 -12.10 -25.27 -7.93
CA ALA A 26 -12.79 -26.51 -7.57
C ALA A 26 -14.33 -26.38 -7.61
N GLY A 27 -14.89 -25.18 -7.81
CA GLY A 27 -16.33 -24.92 -7.79
C GLY A 27 -16.96 -25.03 -6.39
N SER A 28 -16.16 -25.12 -5.34
CA SER A 28 -16.61 -25.18 -3.94
C SER A 28 -16.90 -23.79 -3.34
N LEU A 29 -16.65 -22.76 -4.13
CA LEU A 29 -16.82 -21.34 -3.83
C LEU A 29 -16.93 -20.61 -5.17
N THR A 30 -17.74 -19.58 -5.25
CA THR A 30 -17.88 -18.71 -6.42
C THR A 30 -17.28 -17.33 -6.17
N SER A 31 -16.91 -16.64 -7.25
CA SER A 31 -16.43 -15.26 -7.22
C SER A 31 -17.51 -14.32 -6.66
N VAL A 32 -18.77 -14.54 -7.02
CA VAL A 32 -19.91 -13.81 -6.45
C VAL A 32 -20.01 -14.00 -4.93
N GLU A 33 -19.89 -15.22 -4.42
CA GLU A 33 -19.91 -15.47 -2.96
C GLU A 33 -18.74 -14.77 -2.25
N LEU A 34 -17.53 -14.81 -2.82
CA LEU A 34 -16.38 -14.11 -2.26
C LEU A 34 -16.55 -12.58 -2.28
N THR A 35 -17.07 -12.06 -3.37
CA THR A 35 -17.30 -10.62 -3.53
C THR A 35 -18.39 -10.15 -2.57
N GLN A 36 -19.46 -10.93 -2.39
CA GLN A 36 -20.48 -10.63 -1.39
C GLN A 36 -19.89 -10.65 0.03
N ALA A 37 -19.04 -11.63 0.35
CA ALA A 37 -18.39 -11.68 1.67
C ALA A 37 -17.48 -10.46 1.94
N ALA A 38 -16.85 -9.91 0.90
CA ALA A 38 -16.11 -8.64 1.00
C ALA A 38 -17.05 -7.46 1.26
N LEU A 39 -18.12 -7.32 0.48
CA LEU A 39 -19.12 -6.26 0.63
C LEU A 39 -19.76 -6.27 2.03
N ASP A 40 -20.16 -7.45 2.52
CA ASP A 40 -20.75 -7.61 3.86
C ASP A 40 -19.75 -7.23 4.97
N SER A 41 -18.47 -7.58 4.78
CA SER A 41 -17.41 -7.21 5.72
C SER A 41 -17.17 -5.69 5.71
N ILE A 42 -17.19 -5.06 4.53
CA ILE A 42 -17.07 -3.62 4.37
C ILE A 42 -18.25 -2.90 5.01
N GLU A 43 -19.49 -3.29 4.71
CA GLU A 43 -20.69 -2.67 5.26
C GLU A 43 -20.67 -2.65 6.80
N ARG A 44 -20.25 -3.77 7.40
CA ARG A 44 -20.17 -3.90 8.86
C ARG A 44 -19.02 -3.13 9.50
N LEU A 45 -17.84 -3.11 8.87
CA LEU A 45 -16.61 -2.63 9.51
C LEU A 45 -16.23 -1.21 9.10
N ASN A 46 -16.61 -0.76 7.90
CA ASN A 46 -16.20 0.54 7.37
C ASN A 46 -16.77 1.74 8.15
N PRO A 47 -17.98 1.69 8.74
CA PRO A 47 -18.46 2.76 9.62
C PRO A 47 -17.59 3.01 10.85
N ILE A 48 -16.79 2.03 11.27
CA ILE A 48 -15.86 2.12 12.41
C ILE A 48 -14.45 2.47 11.92
N LEU A 49 -13.99 1.79 10.87
CA LEU A 49 -12.59 1.84 10.44
C LEU A 49 -12.29 2.88 9.37
N ASN A 50 -13.30 3.32 8.61
CA ASN A 50 -13.16 4.26 7.50
C ASN A 50 -12.01 3.88 6.54
N ALA A 51 -11.95 2.60 6.16
CA ALA A 51 -10.91 2.05 5.31
C ALA A 51 -11.21 2.24 3.81
N PHE A 52 -12.49 2.28 3.43
CA PHE A 52 -12.97 2.50 2.07
C PHE A 52 -13.64 3.87 1.92
N VAL A 53 -13.32 4.55 0.82
CA VAL A 53 -13.88 5.87 0.46
C VAL A 53 -14.87 5.80 -0.70
N CYS A 54 -14.79 4.75 -1.51
CA CYS A 54 -15.73 4.48 -2.60
C CYS A 54 -15.90 2.96 -2.76
N VAL A 55 -17.15 2.48 -2.79
CA VAL A 55 -17.51 1.08 -3.03
C VAL A 55 -18.78 1.08 -3.87
N ASP A 56 -18.77 0.29 -4.94
CA ASP A 56 -19.92 0.12 -5.84
C ASP A 56 -20.24 -1.37 -5.94
N ALA A 57 -21.20 -1.80 -5.11
CA ALA A 57 -21.56 -3.22 -5.01
C ALA A 57 -22.09 -3.79 -6.34
N PRO A 58 -22.96 -3.09 -7.11
CA PRO A 58 -23.35 -3.53 -8.45
C PRO A 58 -22.17 -3.76 -9.40
N VAL A 59 -21.21 -2.83 -9.46
CA VAL A 59 -20.02 -2.92 -10.32
C VAL A 59 -19.13 -4.09 -9.90
N ALA A 60 -18.85 -4.24 -8.60
CA ALA A 60 -18.06 -5.35 -8.08
C ALA A 60 -18.72 -6.71 -8.35
N LEU A 61 -20.02 -6.85 -8.07
CA LEU A 61 -20.75 -8.10 -8.32
C LEU A 61 -20.88 -8.43 -9.82
N ALA A 62 -20.91 -7.42 -10.70
CA ALA A 62 -20.89 -7.65 -12.14
C ALA A 62 -19.54 -8.21 -12.61
N GLN A 63 -18.42 -7.68 -12.10
CA GLN A 63 -17.09 -8.25 -12.32
C GLN A 63 -17.01 -9.69 -11.80
N ALA A 64 -17.56 -9.94 -10.62
CA ALA A 64 -17.57 -11.27 -9.99
C ALA A 64 -18.36 -12.30 -10.81
N ARG A 65 -19.57 -11.96 -11.25
CA ARG A 65 -20.37 -12.79 -12.16
C ARG A 65 -19.62 -13.07 -13.45
N LYS A 66 -18.91 -12.08 -13.99
CA LYS A 66 -18.12 -12.27 -15.20
C LYS A 66 -17.00 -13.27 -15.01
N ALA A 67 -16.35 -13.26 -13.85
CA ALA A 67 -15.35 -14.26 -13.49
C ALA A 67 -15.95 -15.68 -13.42
N ASP A 68 -17.10 -15.84 -12.74
CA ASP A 68 -17.79 -17.13 -12.66
C ASP A 68 -18.21 -17.64 -14.06
N GLU A 69 -18.76 -16.78 -14.93
CA GLU A 69 -19.09 -17.13 -16.32
C GLU A 69 -17.88 -17.61 -17.12
N LEU A 70 -16.69 -17.04 -16.88
CA LEU A 70 -15.46 -17.45 -17.55
C LEU A 70 -14.99 -18.81 -17.03
N PHE A 71 -15.09 -19.07 -15.73
CA PHE A 71 -14.85 -20.41 -15.18
C PHE A 71 -15.80 -21.45 -15.79
N ASP A 72 -17.10 -21.15 -15.92
CA ASP A 72 -18.08 -22.04 -16.56
C ASP A 72 -17.76 -22.33 -18.03
N GLN A 73 -17.09 -21.40 -18.71
CA GLN A 73 -16.59 -21.55 -20.09
C GLN A 73 -15.24 -22.29 -20.15
N GLY A 74 -14.66 -22.69 -19.01
CA GLY A 74 -13.34 -23.32 -18.92
C GLY A 74 -12.17 -22.35 -19.07
N LEU A 75 -12.39 -21.05 -18.91
CA LEU A 75 -11.37 -20.01 -19.02
C LEU A 75 -10.89 -19.56 -17.64
N ASP A 76 -9.66 -19.93 -17.29
CA ASP A 76 -8.95 -19.45 -16.09
C ASP A 76 -7.95 -18.35 -16.51
N LEU A 77 -8.14 -17.13 -15.99
CA LEU A 77 -7.29 -15.97 -16.30
C LEU A 77 -6.06 -15.88 -15.37
N GLY A 78 -5.90 -16.83 -14.47
CA GLY A 78 -4.74 -16.95 -13.61
C GLY A 78 -5.08 -16.82 -12.13
N PRO A 79 -4.06 -16.62 -11.29
CA PRO A 79 -4.16 -16.88 -9.86
C PRO A 79 -5.06 -15.90 -9.09
N LEU A 80 -5.37 -14.73 -9.65
CA LEU A 80 -6.28 -13.75 -9.06
C LEU A 80 -7.68 -13.76 -9.67
N HIS A 81 -7.98 -14.69 -10.58
CA HIS A 81 -9.29 -14.77 -11.22
C HIS A 81 -10.38 -14.95 -10.16
N GLY A 82 -11.32 -13.99 -10.08
CA GLY A 82 -12.43 -13.96 -9.13
C GLY A 82 -12.05 -13.53 -7.70
N ILE A 83 -10.82 -13.09 -7.45
CA ILE A 83 -10.38 -12.64 -6.12
C ILE A 83 -10.69 -11.14 -5.93
N PRO A 84 -11.35 -10.75 -4.82
CA PRO A 84 -11.54 -9.33 -4.49
C PRO A 84 -10.23 -8.62 -4.15
N VAL A 85 -9.99 -7.45 -4.75
CA VAL A 85 -8.82 -6.60 -4.52
C VAL A 85 -9.27 -5.16 -4.31
N ALA A 86 -8.74 -4.51 -3.27
CA ALA A 86 -8.93 -3.08 -3.03
C ALA A 86 -7.81 -2.23 -3.66
N VAL A 87 -8.14 -1.02 -4.11
CA VAL A 87 -7.18 -0.13 -4.77
C VAL A 87 -7.11 1.19 -4.02
N LYS A 88 -5.90 1.63 -3.64
CA LYS A 88 -5.71 2.92 -2.97
C LYS A 88 -6.26 4.07 -3.81
N ASP A 89 -6.89 5.04 -3.14
CA ASP A 89 -7.55 6.18 -3.78
C ASP A 89 -6.58 7.14 -4.51
N ASN A 90 -5.26 6.92 -4.46
CA ASN A 90 -4.28 7.64 -5.28
C ASN A 90 -3.89 6.93 -6.59
N ILE A 91 -4.60 5.86 -6.95
CA ILE A 91 -4.37 5.06 -8.15
C ILE A 91 -5.63 5.14 -9.00
N ASP A 92 -5.53 5.53 -10.27
CA ASP A 92 -6.66 5.73 -11.16
C ASP A 92 -7.40 4.42 -11.46
N THR A 93 -8.72 4.49 -11.49
CA THR A 93 -9.61 3.35 -11.74
C THR A 93 -10.87 3.88 -12.42
N PHE A 94 -11.08 3.58 -13.70
CA PHE A 94 -12.03 4.34 -14.54
C PHE A 94 -13.50 4.20 -14.12
N ASP A 95 -13.85 3.12 -13.43
CA ASP A 95 -15.21 2.80 -12.96
C ASP A 95 -15.45 3.21 -11.50
N TYR A 96 -14.49 3.87 -10.83
CA TYR A 96 -14.66 4.39 -9.47
C TYR A 96 -14.22 5.85 -9.34
N VAL A 97 -14.99 6.63 -8.57
CA VAL A 97 -14.58 7.97 -8.13
C VAL A 97 -13.25 7.86 -7.38
N THR A 98 -12.29 8.69 -7.77
CA THR A 98 -10.92 8.68 -7.25
C THR A 98 -10.56 10.09 -6.80
N THR A 99 -10.47 10.33 -5.50
CA THR A 99 -10.36 11.69 -4.95
C THR A 99 -8.93 12.09 -4.58
N TYR A 100 -8.00 11.14 -4.62
CA TYR A 100 -6.64 11.32 -4.11
C TYR A 100 -6.61 11.81 -2.65
N GLY A 101 -7.69 11.52 -1.90
CA GLY A 101 -7.93 12.02 -0.54
C GLY A 101 -8.14 13.53 -0.43
N SER A 102 -8.47 14.25 -1.52
CA SER A 102 -8.50 15.73 -1.54
C SER A 102 -9.80 16.32 -2.08
N ALA A 103 -10.21 17.46 -1.51
CA ALA A 103 -11.33 18.26 -2.03
C ALA A 103 -11.07 18.84 -3.44
N HIS A 104 -9.82 18.89 -3.89
CA HIS A 104 -9.50 19.27 -5.27
C HIS A 104 -10.06 18.31 -6.33
N PHE A 105 -10.30 17.05 -5.95
CA PHE A 105 -10.75 15.98 -6.83
C PHE A 105 -12.05 15.33 -6.31
N ALA A 106 -12.83 16.08 -5.53
CA ALA A 106 -14.14 15.63 -5.08
C ALA A 106 -15.03 15.29 -6.30
N GLY A 107 -15.46 14.03 -6.39
CA GLY A 107 -16.25 13.53 -7.51
C GLY A 107 -15.48 13.33 -8.82
N PHE A 108 -14.15 13.36 -8.80
CA PHE A 108 -13.34 13.07 -9.99
C PHE A 108 -13.46 11.59 -10.38
N GLN A 109 -13.76 11.33 -11.64
CA GLN A 109 -13.79 10.01 -12.24
C GLN A 109 -12.65 9.94 -13.27
N PRO A 110 -11.64 9.06 -13.08
CA PRO A 110 -10.59 8.88 -14.07
C PRO A 110 -11.13 8.38 -15.41
N GLU A 111 -10.54 8.81 -16.52
CA GLU A 111 -10.93 8.34 -17.86
C GLU A 111 -10.39 6.93 -18.17
N HIS A 112 -9.31 6.53 -17.49
CA HIS A 112 -8.59 5.28 -17.73
C HIS A 112 -8.13 4.65 -16.41
N ASP A 113 -7.90 3.33 -16.43
CA ASP A 113 -7.23 2.65 -15.33
C ASP A 113 -5.74 2.97 -15.31
N ALA A 114 -5.16 3.02 -14.10
CA ALA A 114 -3.73 2.88 -13.93
C ALA A 114 -3.23 1.53 -14.49
N LEU A 115 -1.98 1.47 -14.94
CA LEU A 115 -1.46 0.24 -15.56
C LEU A 115 -1.50 -0.96 -14.61
N CYS A 116 -1.25 -0.74 -13.32
CA CYS A 116 -1.34 -1.80 -12.30
C CYS A 116 -2.79 -2.31 -12.13
N VAL A 117 -3.79 -1.43 -12.26
CA VAL A 117 -5.22 -1.79 -12.18
C VAL A 117 -5.65 -2.54 -13.44
N LYS A 118 -5.20 -2.09 -14.62
CA LYS A 118 -5.42 -2.80 -15.88
C LYS A 118 -4.90 -4.25 -15.80
N ARG A 119 -3.70 -4.45 -15.26
CA ARG A 119 -3.11 -5.80 -15.04
C ARG A 119 -3.92 -6.66 -14.08
N LEU A 120 -4.54 -6.07 -13.05
CA LEU A 120 -5.45 -6.79 -12.16
C LEU A 120 -6.68 -7.30 -12.90
N ARG A 121 -7.30 -6.46 -13.74
CA ARG A 121 -8.45 -6.86 -14.55
C ARG A 121 -8.11 -7.93 -15.56
N GLU A 122 -6.96 -7.80 -16.23
CA GLU A 122 -6.45 -8.83 -17.16
C GLU A 122 -6.22 -10.18 -16.46
N ALA A 123 -5.83 -10.17 -15.18
CA ALA A 123 -5.72 -11.36 -14.34
C ALA A 123 -7.06 -11.87 -13.77
N GLY A 124 -8.19 -11.25 -14.14
CA GLY A 124 -9.53 -11.62 -13.69
C GLY A 124 -9.88 -11.21 -12.26
N ALA A 125 -9.09 -10.35 -11.63
CA ALA A 125 -9.39 -9.87 -10.27
C ALA A 125 -10.64 -8.99 -10.24
N VAL A 126 -11.37 -9.04 -9.12
CA VAL A 126 -12.56 -8.20 -8.88
C VAL A 126 -12.12 -6.97 -8.10
N ILE A 127 -12.17 -5.79 -8.71
CA ILE A 127 -11.85 -4.54 -8.01
C ILE A 127 -13.06 -4.14 -7.17
N ILE A 128 -12.93 -4.21 -5.84
CA ILE A 128 -14.03 -4.00 -4.90
C ILE A 128 -14.36 -2.52 -4.69
N GLY A 129 -13.38 -1.64 -4.86
CA GLY A 129 -13.50 -0.21 -4.55
C GLY A 129 -12.18 0.45 -4.16
N LYS A 130 -12.31 1.69 -3.67
CA LYS A 130 -11.21 2.61 -3.37
C LYS A 130 -10.96 2.72 -1.87
N THR A 131 -9.72 2.50 -1.46
CA THR A 131 -9.30 2.62 -0.06
C THR A 131 -8.73 3.98 0.28
N LEU A 132 -8.95 4.42 1.51
CA LEU A 132 -8.52 5.72 2.00
C LEU A 132 -7.02 5.93 1.83
N THR A 133 -6.66 7.09 1.27
CA THR A 133 -5.31 7.62 1.28
C THR A 133 -5.22 8.84 2.18
N HIS A 134 -4.09 9.03 2.85
CA HIS A 134 -3.74 10.38 3.35
C HIS A 134 -3.66 11.31 2.13
N GLU A 135 -4.16 12.54 2.25
CA GLU A 135 -4.32 13.48 1.12
C GLU A 135 -3.02 13.56 0.28
N PHE A 136 -3.15 13.35 -1.03
CA PHE A 136 -2.06 13.30 -2.01
C PHE A 136 -0.89 12.38 -1.67
N ALA A 137 -1.19 11.33 -0.89
CA ALA A 137 -0.21 10.44 -0.31
C ALA A 137 0.83 11.11 0.62
N TYR A 138 0.64 12.39 0.99
CA TYR A 138 1.67 13.21 1.63
C TYR A 138 1.61 13.24 3.16
N GLY A 139 1.55 12.06 3.79
CA GLY A 139 1.63 11.97 5.25
C GLY A 139 1.66 10.53 5.78
N PRO A 140 2.32 10.28 6.92
CA PRO A 140 2.59 8.93 7.42
C PRO A 140 1.55 8.40 8.42
N THR A 141 0.48 9.16 8.70
CA THR A 141 -0.46 8.89 9.82
C THR A 141 -1.79 8.30 9.38
N GLY A 142 -2.28 8.66 8.19
CA GLY A 142 -3.59 8.23 7.68
C GLY A 142 -4.81 9.00 8.23
N ASP A 143 -4.59 10.16 8.85
CA ASP A 143 -5.63 10.93 9.56
C ASP A 143 -5.99 12.30 8.92
N ARG A 144 -5.39 12.64 7.77
CA ARG A 144 -5.73 13.83 6.98
C ARG A 144 -6.11 13.39 5.58
N SER A 145 -7.39 13.46 5.28
CA SER A 145 -8.00 13.06 4.01
C SER A 145 -9.39 13.67 3.95
N LEU A 146 -9.89 13.92 2.74
CA LEU A 146 -11.24 14.43 2.48
C LEU A 146 -12.33 13.63 3.22
N GLN A 147 -12.16 12.32 3.36
CA GLN A 147 -13.12 11.43 4.01
C GLN A 147 -12.88 11.24 5.52
N GLY A 148 -11.99 12.03 6.12
CA GLY A 148 -11.59 11.93 7.50
C GLY A 148 -10.50 10.88 7.76
N ALA A 149 -10.35 10.47 9.02
CA ALA A 149 -9.28 9.55 9.42
C ALA A 149 -9.67 8.08 9.25
N ALA A 150 -8.76 7.26 8.73
CA ALA A 150 -8.85 5.80 8.89
C ALA A 150 -8.46 5.41 10.32
N ARG A 151 -9.06 4.33 10.84
CA ARG A 151 -8.85 3.84 12.20
C ARG A 151 -8.21 2.47 12.21
N ASN A 152 -7.31 2.26 13.18
CA ASN A 152 -6.57 1.01 13.28
C ASN A 152 -7.50 -0.14 13.72
N PRO A 153 -7.48 -1.31 13.04
CA PRO A 153 -8.35 -2.44 13.37
C PRO A 153 -8.05 -3.10 14.73
N TRP A 154 -6.87 -2.87 15.31
CA TRP A 154 -6.51 -3.36 16.65
C TRP A 154 -7.03 -2.46 17.76
N ASP A 155 -7.08 -1.15 17.51
CA ASP A 155 -7.65 -0.14 18.41
C ASP A 155 -8.07 1.09 17.60
N ALA A 156 -9.37 1.35 17.48
CA ALA A 156 -9.91 2.44 16.67
C ALA A 156 -9.53 3.85 17.17
N ARG A 157 -8.93 3.97 18.35
CA ARG A 157 -8.38 5.24 18.86
C ARG A 157 -6.99 5.53 18.30
N CYS A 158 -6.31 4.52 17.77
CA CYS A 158 -4.97 4.62 17.22
C CYS A 158 -5.00 4.88 15.70
N ILE A 159 -3.91 5.47 15.21
CA ILE A 159 -3.70 5.66 13.77
C ILE A 159 -3.43 4.33 13.07
N THR A 160 -3.84 4.23 11.81
CA THR A 160 -3.45 3.13 10.92
C THR A 160 -2.00 3.26 10.46
N GLY A 161 -1.44 4.48 10.50
CA GLY A 161 -0.32 4.85 9.65
C GLY A 161 -0.78 5.21 8.24
N GLY A 162 0.14 5.68 7.41
CA GLY A 162 -0.19 6.21 6.10
C GLY A 162 1.00 6.29 5.14
N SER A 163 0.76 6.65 3.89
CA SER A 163 -0.52 7.14 3.36
C SER A 163 -1.46 6.05 2.85
N SER A 164 -1.05 4.79 2.70
CA SER A 164 -1.93 3.67 2.29
C SER A 164 -2.79 3.15 3.46
N ALA A 165 -3.40 4.08 4.18
CA ALA A 165 -4.06 3.89 5.45
C ALA A 165 -5.24 2.91 5.35
N GLY A 166 -6.16 3.18 4.42
CA GLY A 166 -7.32 2.32 4.19
C GLY A 166 -6.94 0.95 3.66
N SER A 167 -5.93 0.86 2.77
CA SER A 167 -5.47 -0.42 2.22
C SER A 167 -4.99 -1.38 3.29
N ALA A 168 -4.18 -0.89 4.25
CA ALA A 168 -3.71 -1.73 5.35
C ALA A 168 -4.84 -2.08 6.33
N ALA A 169 -5.70 -1.11 6.69
CA ALA A 169 -6.83 -1.37 7.58
C ALA A 169 -7.82 -2.38 6.99
N ALA A 170 -8.11 -2.29 5.69
CA ALA A 170 -9.02 -3.19 4.99
C ALA A 170 -8.51 -4.64 4.96
N VAL A 171 -7.22 -4.83 4.67
CA VAL A 171 -6.58 -6.15 4.66
C VAL A 171 -6.47 -6.74 6.07
N ALA A 172 -5.95 -5.96 7.02
CA ALA A 172 -5.72 -6.39 8.40
C ALA A 172 -7.02 -6.68 9.16
N SER A 173 -8.10 -5.97 8.84
CA SER A 173 -9.43 -6.27 9.39
C SER A 173 -10.11 -7.42 8.67
N GLY A 174 -9.62 -7.88 7.51
CA GLY A 174 -10.26 -8.94 6.73
C GLY A 174 -11.48 -8.49 5.94
N MET A 175 -11.62 -7.20 5.62
CA MET A 175 -12.62 -6.73 4.64
C MET A 175 -12.33 -7.24 3.23
N VAL A 176 -11.04 -7.32 2.88
CA VAL A 176 -10.53 -7.87 1.62
C VAL A 176 -9.27 -8.68 1.88
N PRO A 177 -8.93 -9.64 1.01
CA PRO A 177 -7.70 -10.40 1.17
C PRO A 177 -6.47 -9.65 0.64
N LEU A 178 -6.65 -8.71 -0.29
CA LEU A 178 -5.60 -8.03 -1.03
C LEU A 178 -5.91 -6.55 -1.22
N ALA A 179 -4.88 -5.71 -1.15
CA ALA A 179 -4.97 -4.31 -1.53
C ALA A 179 -3.71 -3.81 -2.23
N LEU A 180 -3.86 -2.82 -3.11
CA LEU A 180 -2.75 -2.00 -3.60
C LEU A 180 -2.51 -0.79 -2.69
N GLY A 181 -1.25 -0.38 -2.59
CA GLY A 181 -0.83 0.85 -1.97
C GLY A 181 0.32 1.51 -2.74
N THR A 182 0.76 2.67 -2.24
CA THR A 182 1.97 3.36 -2.74
C THR A 182 2.92 3.68 -1.60
N ASP A 183 4.22 3.73 -1.89
CA ASP A 183 5.29 3.93 -0.91
C ASP A 183 6.41 4.83 -1.46
N THR A 184 6.43 6.08 -0.99
CA THR A 184 7.48 7.06 -1.29
C THR A 184 8.51 7.12 -0.16
N GLY A 185 8.01 7.23 1.07
CA GLY A 185 8.82 7.32 2.30
C GLY A 185 8.48 6.26 3.35
N GLY A 186 7.71 5.23 2.99
CA GLY A 186 7.19 4.22 3.92
C GLY A 186 5.71 3.93 3.78
N SER A 187 5.00 4.52 2.83
CA SER A 187 3.54 4.54 2.80
C SER A 187 2.83 3.20 2.53
N ILE A 188 3.54 2.12 2.23
CA ILE A 188 3.02 0.73 2.31
C ILE A 188 3.49 0.10 3.62
N ARG A 189 4.78 0.23 3.94
CA ARG A 189 5.43 -0.45 5.06
C ARG A 189 4.95 0.03 6.43
N ILE A 190 4.81 1.34 6.63
CA ILE A 190 4.34 1.98 7.86
C ILE A 190 2.93 1.50 8.21
N PRO A 191 1.90 1.67 7.34
CA PRO A 191 0.56 1.25 7.72
C PRO A 191 0.44 -0.27 7.84
N SER A 192 1.21 -1.06 7.07
CA SER A 192 1.22 -2.52 7.21
C SER A 192 1.80 -2.94 8.57
N ALA A 193 2.89 -2.32 9.02
CA ALA A 193 3.48 -2.61 10.34
C ALA A 193 2.54 -2.24 11.49
N LEU A 194 1.88 -1.08 11.42
CA LEU A 194 0.97 -0.62 12.48
C LEU A 194 -0.38 -1.35 12.49
N CYS A 195 -0.86 -1.80 11.32
CA CYS A 195 -2.09 -2.57 11.20
C CYS A 195 -1.86 -4.09 11.25
N GLY A 196 -0.63 -4.59 11.37
CA GLY A 196 -0.37 -6.03 11.43
C GLY A 196 -0.65 -6.79 10.12
N ALA A 197 -0.30 -6.20 8.98
CA ALA A 197 -0.37 -6.81 7.65
C ALA A 197 1.03 -6.96 7.02
N VAL A 198 1.14 -7.75 5.96
CA VAL A 198 2.33 -7.81 5.10
C VAL A 198 2.25 -6.68 4.07
N GLY A 199 3.24 -5.79 4.05
CA GLY A 199 3.40 -4.75 3.05
C GLY A 199 4.71 -4.88 2.30
N PHE A 200 4.67 -5.05 0.98
CA PHE A 200 5.87 -5.19 0.17
C PHE A 200 6.11 -3.93 -0.68
N LYS A 201 7.23 -3.25 -0.42
CA LYS A 201 7.74 -2.20 -1.31
C LYS A 201 8.74 -2.83 -2.29
N PRO A 202 8.40 -3.01 -3.58
CA PRO A 202 9.33 -3.59 -4.54
C PRO A 202 10.53 -2.68 -4.81
N SER A 203 11.48 -3.18 -5.59
CA SER A 203 12.55 -2.34 -6.15
C SER A 203 11.96 -1.24 -7.02
N PHE A 204 12.60 -0.07 -7.01
CA PHE A 204 12.16 1.09 -7.77
C PHE A 204 11.94 0.74 -9.25
N ALA A 205 10.86 1.27 -9.83
CA ALA A 205 10.42 1.04 -11.21
C ALA A 205 10.08 -0.41 -11.62
N CYS A 206 10.05 -1.38 -10.69
CA CYS A 206 9.58 -2.75 -11.03
C CYS A 206 8.09 -2.80 -11.34
N VAL A 207 7.30 -1.90 -10.75
CA VAL A 207 5.89 -1.69 -11.08
C VAL A 207 5.79 -0.28 -11.66
N PRO A 208 5.34 -0.12 -12.91
CA PRO A 208 5.15 1.21 -13.49
C PRO A 208 4.09 2.01 -12.73
N ILE A 209 4.28 3.33 -12.65
CA ILE A 209 3.40 4.26 -11.91
C ILE A 209 2.42 5.00 -12.83
N GLU A 210 2.23 4.53 -14.07
CA GLU A 210 1.28 5.12 -15.01
C GLU A 210 -0.15 5.05 -14.45
N GLY A 211 -0.83 6.21 -14.41
CA GLY A 211 -2.14 6.40 -13.77
C GLY A 211 -2.11 6.39 -12.23
N VAL A 212 -0.95 6.54 -11.62
CA VAL A 212 -0.84 6.81 -10.17
C VAL A 212 -0.62 8.30 -9.97
N PHE A 213 -1.44 8.93 -9.13
CA PHE A 213 -1.25 10.34 -8.80
C PHE A 213 0.08 10.52 -8.05
N PRO A 214 1.02 11.33 -8.56
CA PRO A 214 2.38 11.39 -8.04
C PRO A 214 2.44 12.14 -6.71
N LEU A 215 3.35 11.71 -5.83
CA LEU A 215 3.83 12.52 -4.71
C LEU A 215 5.24 13.02 -5.03
N ALA A 216 6.13 12.10 -5.39
CA ALA A 216 7.49 12.38 -5.81
C ALA A 216 7.94 11.27 -6.75
N SER A 217 7.78 11.46 -8.05
CA SER A 217 7.97 10.42 -9.07
C SER A 217 9.36 9.77 -9.05
N SER A 218 10.39 10.46 -8.56
CA SER A 218 11.74 9.88 -8.41
C SER A 218 11.86 8.89 -7.23
N LEU A 219 10.83 8.79 -6.40
CA LEU A 219 10.78 8.03 -5.15
C LEU A 219 9.55 7.12 -5.04
N ASP A 220 8.51 7.33 -5.85
CA ASP A 220 7.24 6.62 -5.75
C ASP A 220 7.36 5.14 -6.16
N HIS A 221 6.67 4.28 -5.40
CA HIS A 221 6.51 2.87 -5.68
C HIS A 221 5.03 2.48 -5.56
N VAL A 222 4.61 1.49 -6.34
CA VAL A 222 3.34 0.76 -6.14
C VAL A 222 3.67 -0.63 -5.60
N GLY A 223 2.87 -1.13 -4.66
CA GLY A 223 3.11 -2.45 -4.11
C GLY A 223 1.90 -3.06 -3.40
N PRO A 224 1.98 -4.36 -3.11
CA PRO A 224 0.88 -5.11 -2.50
C PRO A 224 0.85 -4.96 -0.98
N ILE A 225 -0.36 -5.11 -0.44
CA ILE A 225 -0.65 -5.33 0.97
C ILE A 225 -1.53 -6.58 1.08
N ALA A 226 -1.16 -7.52 1.94
CA ALA A 226 -1.84 -8.80 2.13
C ALA A 226 -1.70 -9.31 3.59
N ASN A 227 -2.42 -10.37 3.95
CA ASN A 227 -2.27 -11.03 5.26
C ASN A 227 -1.14 -12.08 5.28
N HIS A 228 -0.72 -12.58 4.11
CA HIS A 228 0.36 -13.57 3.96
C HIS A 228 1.42 -13.09 2.97
N VAL A 229 2.66 -13.57 3.15
CA VAL A 229 3.80 -13.21 2.28
C VAL A 229 3.62 -13.75 0.88
N GLU A 230 3.08 -14.96 0.76
CA GLU A 230 2.81 -15.64 -0.51
C GLU A 230 1.73 -14.90 -1.31
N ASP A 231 0.70 -14.38 -0.63
CA ASP A 231 -0.37 -13.59 -1.23
C ASP A 231 0.15 -12.23 -1.71
N ALA A 232 1.04 -11.59 -0.93
CA ALA A 232 1.72 -10.36 -1.35
C ALA A 232 2.61 -10.61 -2.59
N ARG A 233 3.37 -11.72 -2.62
CA ARG A 233 4.16 -12.12 -3.80
C ARG A 233 3.27 -12.29 -5.02
N LEU A 234 2.15 -13.00 -4.87
CA LEU A 234 1.20 -13.25 -5.96
C LEU A 234 0.68 -11.94 -6.57
N LEU A 235 0.24 -11.01 -5.73
CA LEU A 235 -0.24 -9.70 -6.16
C LEU A 235 0.89 -8.90 -6.83
N PHE A 236 2.10 -8.93 -6.28
CA PHE A 236 3.27 -8.29 -6.88
C PHE A 236 3.56 -8.82 -8.30
N GLU A 237 3.53 -10.13 -8.50
CA GLU A 237 3.81 -10.74 -9.81
C GLU A 237 2.83 -10.27 -10.89
N VAL A 238 1.55 -10.17 -10.54
CA VAL A 238 0.51 -9.64 -11.43
C VAL A 238 0.76 -8.18 -11.77
N ILE A 239 0.91 -7.30 -10.77
CA ILE A 239 1.07 -5.86 -11.05
C ILE A 239 2.41 -5.52 -11.67
N ALA A 240 3.46 -6.32 -11.44
CA ALA A 240 4.76 -6.16 -12.08
C ALA A 240 4.78 -6.75 -13.50
N GLY A 241 3.84 -7.64 -13.84
CA GLY A 241 3.83 -8.36 -15.11
C GLY A 241 4.99 -9.34 -15.25
N ARG A 242 5.45 -9.93 -14.14
CA ARG A 242 6.57 -10.88 -14.12
C ARG A 242 6.44 -11.87 -12.96
N THR A 243 6.91 -13.09 -13.16
CA THR A 243 6.98 -14.10 -12.08
C THR A 243 8.30 -13.97 -11.30
N CYS A 244 8.25 -14.16 -9.99
CA CYS A 244 9.42 -14.32 -9.15
C CYS A 244 9.85 -15.78 -9.18
N ALA A 245 10.89 -16.10 -9.95
CA ALA A 245 11.46 -17.43 -9.94
C ALA A 245 12.22 -17.70 -8.62
N PRO A 246 12.11 -18.90 -8.04
CA PRO A 246 13.00 -19.31 -6.96
C PRO A 246 14.47 -19.23 -7.40
N LEU A 247 15.37 -18.90 -6.47
CA LEU A 247 16.80 -18.98 -6.74
C LEU A 247 17.20 -20.44 -6.97
N ALA A 248 17.84 -20.73 -8.10
CA ALA A 248 18.24 -22.10 -8.46
C ALA A 248 19.21 -22.75 -7.44
N ASN A 249 20.04 -21.93 -6.79
CA ASN A 249 20.98 -22.37 -5.76
C ASN A 249 20.94 -21.36 -4.59
N PRO A 250 20.03 -21.52 -3.62
CA PRO A 250 19.93 -20.61 -2.49
C PRO A 250 21.21 -20.71 -1.65
N ARG A 251 21.91 -19.58 -1.49
CA ARG A 251 23.00 -19.47 -0.52
C ARG A 251 22.42 -19.15 0.85
N PRO A 252 23.10 -19.54 1.96
CA PRO A 252 22.74 -19.05 3.28
C PRO A 252 22.61 -17.53 3.27
N LEU A 253 21.49 -17.01 3.78
CA LEU A 253 21.25 -15.58 3.86
C LEU A 253 22.16 -14.98 4.94
N ARG A 254 22.82 -13.88 4.61
CA ARG A 254 23.47 -13.00 5.58
C ARG A 254 22.53 -11.84 5.86
N VAL A 255 22.20 -11.61 7.12
CA VAL A 255 21.23 -10.60 7.54
C VAL A 255 21.93 -9.57 8.41
N GLY A 256 21.94 -8.33 7.95
CA GLY A 256 22.44 -7.19 8.72
C GLY A 256 21.37 -6.65 9.66
N TRP A 257 21.65 -6.65 10.96
CA TRP A 257 20.87 -5.98 11.99
C TRP A 257 21.38 -4.56 12.18
N ILE A 258 20.63 -3.60 11.68
CA ILE A 258 20.92 -2.17 11.88
C ILE A 258 20.47 -1.84 13.30
N THR A 259 21.43 -1.58 14.18
CA THR A 259 21.20 -1.31 15.60
C THR A 259 20.40 -0.01 15.80
N SER A 260 19.64 0.02 16.90
CA SER A 260 18.63 1.04 17.20
C SER A 260 19.21 2.46 17.27
N GLY A 261 18.43 3.43 16.78
CA GLY A 261 18.75 4.87 16.86
C GLY A 261 19.29 5.49 15.57
N SER A 262 19.90 4.70 14.68
CA SER A 262 20.53 5.23 13.45
C SER A 262 19.53 5.99 12.57
N PHE A 263 18.35 5.43 12.31
CA PHE A 263 17.33 6.04 11.44
C PHE A 263 16.19 6.73 12.20
N GLY A 264 16.30 6.81 13.54
CA GLY A 264 15.30 7.40 14.42
C GLY A 264 15.10 6.60 15.72
N PRO A 265 14.32 7.16 16.66
CA PRO A 265 13.97 6.47 17.90
C PRO A 265 13.13 5.21 17.60
N VAL A 266 13.35 4.16 18.37
CA VAL A 266 12.59 2.91 18.33
C VAL A 266 12.15 2.58 19.75
N ASP A 267 10.92 2.12 19.91
CA ASP A 267 10.44 1.63 21.20
C ASP A 267 11.25 0.38 21.61
N VAL A 268 11.72 0.35 22.85
CA VAL A 268 12.59 -0.70 23.37
C VAL A 268 11.95 -2.09 23.27
N GLU A 269 10.63 -2.18 23.43
CA GLU A 269 9.90 -3.44 23.35
C GLU A 269 9.79 -3.93 21.90
N VAL A 270 9.60 -3.01 20.95
CA VAL A 270 9.61 -3.32 19.51
C VAL A 270 10.99 -3.82 19.08
N ASP A 271 12.05 -3.09 19.44
CA ASP A 271 13.44 -3.46 19.11
C ASP A 271 13.76 -4.86 19.65
N ARG A 272 13.42 -5.11 20.93
CA ARG A 272 13.62 -6.39 21.59
C ARG A 272 12.87 -7.53 20.91
N GLN A 273 11.58 -7.37 20.62
CA GLN A 273 10.76 -8.43 20.02
C GLN A 273 11.21 -8.76 18.59
N VAL A 274 11.48 -7.74 17.78
CA VAL A 274 11.93 -7.95 16.38
C VAL A 274 13.32 -8.56 16.36
N TYR A 275 14.23 -8.14 17.23
CA TYR A 275 15.56 -8.76 17.35
C TYR A 275 15.47 -10.23 17.76
N GLN A 276 14.63 -10.57 18.74
CA GLN A 276 14.41 -11.95 19.16
C GLN A 276 13.86 -12.82 18.01
N ALA A 277 12.90 -12.31 17.25
CA ALA A 277 12.37 -13.00 16.08
C ALA A 277 13.44 -13.19 14.99
N ALA A 278 14.24 -12.15 14.71
CA ALA A 278 15.35 -12.24 13.75
C ALA A 278 16.41 -13.26 14.19
N GLN A 279 16.76 -13.28 15.48
CA GLN A 279 17.72 -14.24 16.03
C GLN A 279 17.21 -15.69 15.92
N GLN A 280 15.92 -15.91 16.18
CA GLN A 280 15.29 -17.24 16.02
C GLN A 280 15.27 -17.70 14.56
N LEU A 281 15.04 -16.79 13.61
CA LEU A 281 14.95 -17.12 12.18
C LEU A 281 16.31 -17.30 11.52
N PHE A 282 17.29 -16.47 11.87
CA PHE A 282 18.57 -16.38 11.14
C PHE A 282 19.77 -16.90 11.91
N GLY A 283 19.69 -17.05 13.25
CA GLY A 283 20.76 -17.60 14.08
C GLY A 283 22.12 -16.92 13.81
N GLU A 284 23.12 -17.71 13.45
CA GLU A 284 24.48 -17.24 13.11
C GLU A 284 24.55 -16.37 11.84
N GLY A 285 23.52 -16.38 11.00
CA GLY A 285 23.41 -15.53 9.82
C GLY A 285 23.10 -14.07 10.14
N LEU A 286 22.68 -13.76 11.37
CA LEU A 286 22.38 -12.40 11.83
C LEU A 286 23.64 -11.70 12.36
N GLN A 287 23.97 -10.53 11.80
CA GLN A 287 25.17 -9.77 12.13
C GLN A 287 24.81 -8.32 12.42
N GLN A 288 25.36 -7.73 13.49
CA GLN A 288 25.17 -6.29 13.73
C GLN A 288 25.93 -5.47 12.66
N VAL A 289 25.31 -4.37 12.21
CA VAL A 289 25.83 -3.48 11.17
C VAL A 289 25.74 -2.05 11.67
N ASP A 290 26.89 -1.46 11.97
CA ASP A 290 27.01 -0.07 12.46
C ASP A 290 27.41 0.89 11.32
N GLU A 291 27.85 0.36 10.18
CA GLU A 291 28.33 1.13 9.03
C GLU A 291 27.22 1.98 8.41
N LEU A 292 25.95 1.72 8.64
CA LEU A 292 24.86 2.56 8.09
C LEU A 292 24.55 3.78 8.96
N GLN A 293 25.02 3.82 10.21
CA GLN A 293 24.71 4.89 11.15
C GLN A 293 25.18 6.25 10.64
N HIS A 294 26.39 6.32 10.08
CA HIS A 294 26.96 7.57 9.58
C HIS A 294 26.29 8.09 8.29
N LEU A 295 25.55 7.23 7.58
CA LEU A 295 24.81 7.60 6.36
C LEU A 295 23.37 8.04 6.64
N SER A 296 22.86 7.75 7.83
CA SER A 296 21.43 7.91 8.17
C SER A 296 20.91 9.35 8.03
N ALA A 297 21.66 10.33 8.53
CA ALA A 297 21.31 11.74 8.46
C ALA A 297 21.26 12.21 6.99
N ASP A 298 22.30 11.90 6.22
CA ASP A 298 22.40 12.24 4.80
C ASP A 298 21.28 11.56 3.99
N MET A 299 20.96 10.29 4.24
CA MET A 299 19.85 9.58 3.59
C MET A 299 18.51 10.24 3.88
N LYS A 300 18.26 10.60 5.15
CA LYS A 300 17.03 11.26 5.56
C LYS A 300 16.90 12.65 4.93
N GLU A 301 17.96 13.45 4.97
CA GLU A 301 17.96 14.79 4.36
C GLU A 301 17.75 14.70 2.85
N THR A 302 18.44 13.77 2.18
CA THR A 302 18.29 13.51 0.75
C THR A 302 16.84 13.17 0.39
N LEU A 303 16.23 12.22 1.11
CA LEU A 303 14.83 11.83 0.92
C LEU A 303 13.89 13.03 1.09
N LEU A 304 14.04 13.78 2.19
CA LEU A 304 13.17 14.90 2.51
C LEU A 304 13.29 16.03 1.47
N MET A 305 14.49 16.34 0.99
CA MET A 305 14.69 17.39 -0.01
C MET A 305 14.08 17.02 -1.36
N LEU A 306 14.29 15.79 -1.83
CA LEU A 306 13.69 15.31 -3.08
C LEU A 306 12.15 15.30 -2.99
N GLN A 307 11.61 14.69 -1.93
CA GLN A 307 10.16 14.60 -1.75
C GLN A 307 9.51 15.98 -1.67
N ARG A 308 10.07 16.92 -0.90
CA ARG A 308 9.51 18.28 -0.78
C ARG A 308 9.50 19.01 -2.12
N ALA A 309 10.62 18.99 -2.84
CA ALA A 309 10.72 19.68 -4.12
C ALA A 309 9.69 19.15 -5.14
N GLU A 310 9.62 17.82 -5.29
CA GLU A 310 8.70 17.19 -6.23
C GLU A 310 7.24 17.29 -5.80
N ALA A 311 6.93 17.15 -4.51
CA ALA A 311 5.57 17.34 -4.00
C ALA A 311 5.07 18.77 -4.25
N TYR A 312 5.92 19.77 -4.06
CA TYR A 312 5.53 21.15 -4.36
C TYR A 312 5.34 21.37 -5.87
N ASP A 313 6.20 20.81 -6.72
CA ASP A 313 6.07 20.87 -8.18
C ASP A 313 4.70 20.33 -8.65
N VAL A 314 4.28 19.17 -8.15
CA VAL A 314 2.95 18.56 -8.46
C VAL A 314 1.77 19.46 -8.09
N HIS A 315 1.93 20.31 -7.07
CA HIS A 315 0.85 21.07 -6.45
C HIS A 315 0.98 22.59 -6.58
N ALA A 316 1.98 23.11 -7.30
CA ALA A 316 2.30 24.53 -7.34
C ALA A 316 1.08 25.38 -7.76
N GLU A 317 0.38 25.00 -8.84
CA GLU A 317 -0.80 25.70 -9.30
C GLU A 317 -1.97 25.53 -8.33
N ARG A 318 -2.14 24.35 -7.72
CA ARG A 318 -3.23 24.12 -6.74
C ARG A 318 -3.06 25.00 -5.51
N MET A 319 -1.82 25.12 -5.02
CA MET A 319 -1.44 26.01 -3.92
C MET A 319 -1.67 27.49 -4.26
N GLN A 320 -1.49 27.89 -5.51
CA GLN A 320 -1.74 29.27 -5.94
C GLN A 320 -3.25 29.58 -6.07
N HIS A 321 -4.03 28.67 -6.65
CA HIS A 321 -5.41 28.97 -7.05
C HIS A 321 -6.45 28.63 -5.98
N ALA A 322 -6.25 27.56 -5.22
CA ALA A 322 -7.24 27.09 -4.24
C ALA A 322 -6.60 26.40 -3.02
N PRO A 323 -5.70 27.07 -2.27
CA PRO A 323 -5.01 26.46 -1.12
C PRO A 323 -5.96 26.05 0.02
N HIS A 324 -7.16 26.62 0.08
CA HIS A 324 -8.19 26.29 1.07
C HIS A 324 -8.84 24.90 0.86
N LYS A 325 -8.55 24.23 -0.25
CA LYS A 325 -9.06 22.88 -0.55
C LYS A 325 -8.15 21.75 -0.07
N PHE A 326 -6.95 22.07 0.40
CA PHE A 326 -6.08 21.10 1.05
C PHE A 326 -6.49 20.92 2.51
N GLU A 327 -6.21 19.74 3.05
CA GLU A 327 -6.12 19.53 4.49
C GLU A 327 -5.05 20.44 5.08
N ASP A 328 -5.29 21.01 6.26
CA ASP A 328 -4.41 22.02 6.86
C ASP A 328 -2.96 21.53 7.00
N GLU A 329 -2.77 20.29 7.44
CA GLU A 329 -1.44 19.69 7.64
C GLU A 329 -0.69 19.50 6.32
N VAL A 330 -1.38 19.09 5.25
CA VAL A 330 -0.78 18.92 3.92
C VAL A 330 -0.47 20.27 3.30
N ARG A 331 -1.34 21.27 3.48
CA ARG A 331 -1.06 22.66 3.09
C ARG A 331 0.20 23.18 3.76
N GLU A 332 0.33 23.02 5.08
CA GLU A 332 1.51 23.46 5.83
C GLU A 332 2.79 22.78 5.33
N ARG A 333 2.75 21.48 5.03
CA ARG A 333 3.88 20.77 4.41
C ARG A 333 4.25 21.36 3.04
N LEU A 334 3.26 21.66 2.21
CA LEU A 334 3.48 22.26 0.89
C LEU A 334 4.02 23.70 0.99
N GLU A 335 3.56 24.50 1.94
CA GLU A 335 4.10 25.84 2.22
C GLU A 335 5.58 25.77 2.62
N LEU A 336 5.98 24.82 3.46
CA LEU A 336 7.38 24.58 3.79
C LEU A 336 8.18 24.06 2.60
N SER A 337 7.53 23.29 1.72
CA SER A 337 8.17 22.71 0.52
C SER A 337 8.44 23.74 -0.57
N ARG A 338 7.60 24.78 -0.66
CA ARG A 338 7.81 25.94 -1.56
C ARG A 338 9.18 26.59 -1.40
N GLU A 339 9.71 26.58 -0.19
CA GLU A 339 10.98 27.26 0.16
C GLU A 339 12.22 26.49 -0.33
N VAL A 340 12.05 25.28 -0.87
CA VAL A 340 13.16 24.48 -1.42
C VAL A 340 13.71 25.14 -2.69
N ARG A 341 14.99 25.52 -2.64
CA ARG A 341 15.68 26.16 -3.76
C ARG A 341 16.17 25.11 -4.75
N GLY A 342 16.20 25.45 -6.05
CA GLY A 342 16.64 24.52 -7.10
C GLY A 342 18.03 23.90 -6.87
N TRP A 343 18.98 24.64 -6.29
CA TRP A 343 20.30 24.09 -5.96
C TRP A 343 20.26 23.04 -4.83
N GLN A 344 19.29 23.10 -3.91
CA GLN A 344 19.10 22.08 -2.87
C GLN A 344 18.62 20.78 -3.49
N TYR A 345 17.69 20.86 -4.45
CA TYR A 345 17.23 19.70 -5.21
C TYR A 345 18.37 19.05 -6.02
N ILE A 346 19.18 19.84 -6.75
CA ILE A 346 20.34 19.33 -7.49
C ILE A 346 21.35 18.62 -6.56
N ARG A 347 21.61 19.19 -5.38
CA ARG A 347 22.48 18.57 -4.37
C ARG A 347 21.89 17.27 -3.83
N ALA A 348 20.57 17.23 -3.59
CA ALA A 348 19.89 16.02 -3.15
C ALA A 348 19.95 14.91 -4.21
N GLN A 349 19.76 15.24 -5.50
CA GLN A 349 19.95 14.26 -6.59
C GLN A 349 21.39 13.73 -6.63
N SER A 350 22.38 14.62 -6.49
CA SER A 350 23.80 14.23 -6.44
C SER A 350 24.12 13.35 -5.22
N SER A 351 23.52 13.65 -4.06
CA SER A 351 23.61 12.85 -2.85
C SER A 351 22.98 11.47 -3.03
N GLN A 352 21.79 11.41 -3.62
CA GLN A 352 21.10 10.15 -3.93
C GLN A 352 21.96 9.25 -4.83
N ALA A 353 22.59 9.81 -5.87
CA ALA A 353 23.49 9.06 -6.74
C ALA A 353 24.71 8.50 -5.99
N ARG A 354 25.29 9.30 -5.08
CA ARG A 354 26.41 8.87 -4.22
C ARG A 354 26.02 7.74 -3.28
N LEU A 355 24.87 7.87 -2.61
CA LEU A 355 24.33 6.86 -1.68
C LEU A 355 24.00 5.53 -2.37
N LYS A 356 23.58 5.57 -3.65
CA LYS A 356 23.34 4.37 -4.46
C LYS A 356 24.64 3.63 -4.86
N ALA A 357 25.78 4.34 -4.84
CA ALA A 357 27.07 3.80 -5.26
C ALA A 357 27.97 3.35 -4.10
N ALA A 358 27.64 3.73 -2.86
CA ALA A 358 28.34 3.37 -1.64
C ALA A 358 27.97 1.96 -1.17
#